data_AF-A0A837L888-F1
#
_entry.id   AF-A0A837L888-F1
#
_cell.length_a   1.000
_cell.length_b   1.000
_cell.length_c   1.000
_cell.angle_alpha   90.00
_cell.angle_beta   90.00
_cell.angle_gamma   90.00
#
_symmetry.space_group_name_H-M   'P 1'
#
loop_
_entity.id
_entity.type
_entity.pdbx_description
1 polymer ?
#
loop_
_entity_poly.entity_id
_entity_poly.type
_entity_poly.pdbx_seq_one_letter_code
_entity_poly.pdbx_strand_id
1 'polypeptide(L)'
;MNLTLTALIREFISYLAIYTLLIISFMLFVTVSGYYLFIFDWPADFPRIAMHAFLCAGLNALAIGIYVVAEKRKEKISILRGLMRCGSYGKGY
;
A
#
# COMPACT_ATOMS: atom_id res chain seq x y z
N MET A 1 -12.99 -29.83 -2.58
CA MET A 1 -12.43 -28.51 -2.97
C MET A 1 -10.92 -28.68 -3.11
N ASN A 2 -10.35 -28.40 -4.28
CA ASN A 2 -8.96 -28.75 -4.59
C ASN A 2 -8.00 -27.84 -3.81
N LEU A 3 -7.20 -28.40 -2.88
CA LEU A 3 -6.32 -27.66 -1.96
C LEU A 3 -5.37 -26.68 -2.68
N THR A 4 -4.93 -27.05 -3.88
CA THR A 4 -4.08 -26.24 -4.76
C THR A 4 -4.78 -24.98 -5.26
N LEU A 5 -6.07 -25.09 -5.57
CA LEU A 5 -6.90 -24.01 -6.09
C LEU A 5 -7.22 -22.99 -4.99
N THR A 6 -7.42 -23.45 -3.75
CA THR A 6 -7.61 -22.58 -2.58
C THR A 6 -6.35 -21.79 -2.23
N ALA A 7 -5.17 -22.39 -2.36
CA ALA A 7 -3.88 -21.71 -2.17
C ALA A 7 -3.64 -20.62 -3.23
N LEU A 8 -3.93 -20.92 -4.50
CA LEU A 8 -3.84 -19.98 -5.62
C LEU A 8 -4.77 -18.77 -5.45
N ILE A 9 -6.03 -19.01 -5.07
CA ILE A 9 -7.00 -17.95 -4.81
C ILE A 9 -6.52 -17.04 -3.67
N ARG A 10 -5.99 -17.61 -2.59
CA ARG A 10 -5.49 -16.83 -1.44
C ARG A 10 -4.30 -15.94 -1.81
N GLU A 11 -3.40 -16.44 -2.66
CA GLU A 11 -2.27 -15.67 -3.18
C GLU A 11 -2.75 -14.52 -4.08
N PHE A 12 -3.74 -14.79 -4.94
CA PHE A 12 -4.35 -13.80 -5.83
C PHE A 12 -5.05 -12.68 -5.05
N ILE A 13 -5.87 -13.03 -4.05
CA ILE A 13 -6.55 -12.06 -3.17
C ILE A 13 -5.52 -11.20 -2.42
N SER A 14 -4.43 -11.82 -1.94
CA SER A 14 -3.36 -11.08 -1.25
C SER A 14 -2.67 -10.07 -2.19
N TYR A 15 -2.42 -10.47 -3.43
CA TYR A 15 -1.84 -9.60 -4.46
C TYR A 15 -2.77 -8.44 -4.82
N LEU A 16 -4.06 -8.74 -4.97
CA LEU A 16 -5.09 -7.77 -5.30
C LEU A 16 -5.24 -6.76 -4.15
N ALA A 17 -5.29 -7.21 -2.90
CA ALA A 17 -5.34 -6.35 -1.72
C ALA A 17 -4.13 -5.41 -1.61
N ILE A 18 -2.91 -5.89 -1.90
CA ILE A 18 -1.69 -5.07 -1.91
C ILE A 18 -1.80 -3.98 -2.98
N TYR A 19 -2.20 -4.34 -4.21
CA TYR A 19 -2.36 -3.37 -5.29
C TYR A 19 -3.46 -2.34 -5.00
N THR A 20 -4.58 -2.78 -4.42
CA THR A 20 -5.66 -1.89 -4.00
C THR A 20 -5.19 -0.91 -2.94
N LEU A 21 -4.42 -1.36 -1.93
CA LEU A 21 -3.84 -0.47 -0.91
C LEU A 21 -2.88 0.57 -1.52
N LEU A 22 -2.06 0.17 -2.50
CA LEU A 22 -1.18 1.09 -3.24
C LEU A 22 -1.98 2.14 -4.01
N ILE A 23 -3.03 1.73 -4.74
CA ILE A 23 -3.88 2.64 -5.51
C ILE A 23 -4.61 3.61 -4.58
N ILE A 24 -5.17 3.12 -3.48
CA ILE A 24 -5.84 3.96 -2.47
C ILE A 24 -4.84 4.96 -1.90
N SER A 25 -3.63 4.52 -1.54
CA SER A 25 -2.58 5.41 -1.03
C SER A 25 -2.22 6.51 -2.03
N PHE A 26 -2.06 6.15 -3.30
CA PHE A 26 -1.76 7.13 -4.36
C PHE A 26 -2.91 8.11 -4.58
N MET A 27 -4.15 7.62 -4.66
CA MET A 27 -5.32 8.49 -4.79
C MET A 27 -5.45 9.41 -3.57
N LEU A 28 -5.26 8.91 -2.36
CA LEU A 28 -5.35 9.70 -1.13
C LEU A 28 -4.28 10.80 -1.09
N PHE A 29 -3.05 10.50 -1.52
CA PHE A 29 -1.98 11.49 -1.68
C PHE A 29 -2.36 12.59 -2.68
N VAL A 30 -2.82 12.22 -3.87
CA VAL A 30 -3.19 13.16 -4.94
C VAL A 30 -4.40 14.00 -4.54
N THR A 31 -5.42 13.40 -3.92
CA THR A 31 -6.62 14.11 -3.49
C THR A 31 -6.34 15.07 -2.34
N VAL A 32 -5.58 14.64 -1.32
CA VAL A 32 -5.22 15.51 -0.18
C VAL A 32 -4.31 16.66 -0.64
N SER A 33 -3.25 16.35 -1.38
CA SER A 33 -2.33 17.37 -1.89
C SER A 33 -3.03 18.30 -2.87
N GLY A 34 -3.85 17.76 -3.77
CA GLY A 34 -4.61 18.53 -4.73
C GLY A 34 -5.61 19.48 -4.06
N TYR A 35 -6.33 19.01 -3.04
CA TYR A 35 -7.25 19.84 -2.28
C TYR A 35 -6.53 20.99 -1.56
N TYR A 36 -5.47 20.69 -0.82
CA TYR A 36 -4.75 21.71 -0.03
C TYR A 36 -3.92 22.69 -0.86
N LEU A 37 -3.46 22.31 -2.06
CA LEU A 37 -2.68 23.18 -2.94
C LEU A 37 -3.54 24.01 -3.90
N PHE A 38 -4.62 23.46 -4.45
CA PHE A 38 -5.37 24.12 -5.52
C PHE A 38 -6.74 24.68 -5.11
N ILE A 39 -7.38 24.11 -4.09
CA ILE A 39 -8.78 24.42 -3.76
C ILE A 39 -8.91 25.09 -2.40
N PHE A 40 -8.06 24.73 -1.45
CA PHE A 40 -8.15 25.22 -0.09
C PHE A 40 -7.68 26.67 0.01
N ASP A 41 -8.62 27.56 0.31
CA ASP A 41 -8.33 28.95 0.64
C ASP A 41 -7.80 29.02 2.07
N TRP A 42 -6.53 29.39 2.22
CA TRP A 42 -5.84 29.33 3.51
C TRP A 42 -6.38 30.43 4.43
N PRO A 43 -7.06 30.08 5.54
CA PRO A 43 -7.63 31.08 6.44
C PRO A 43 -6.52 31.84 7.16
N ALA A 44 -6.69 33.13 7.44
CA ALA A 44 -5.68 33.95 8.12
C ALA A 44 -5.38 33.51 9.58
N ASP A 45 -6.24 32.65 10.16
CA ASP A 45 -6.08 32.14 11.51
C ASP A 45 -4.98 31.08 11.60
N PHE A 46 -3.84 31.48 12.18
CA PHE A 46 -2.71 30.60 12.49
C PHE A 46 -3.06 29.24 13.10
N PRO A 47 -3.94 29.12 14.12
CA PRO A 47 -4.26 27.80 14.70
C PRO A 47 -5.03 26.89 13.72
N ARG A 48 -5.86 27.44 12.84
CA ARG A 48 -6.55 26.65 11.80
C ARG A 48 -5.59 26.20 10.72
N ILE A 49 -4.69 27.07 10.27
CA ILE A 49 -3.61 26.72 9.33
C ILE A 49 -2.79 25.54 9.88
N ALA A 50 -2.36 25.61 11.14
CA ALA A 50 -1.55 24.56 11.77
C ALA A 50 -2.29 23.22 11.83
N MET A 51 -3.58 23.22 12.16
CA MET A 51 -4.41 22.00 12.20
C MET A 51 -4.54 21.36 10.81
N HIS A 52 -4.81 22.15 9.78
CA HIS A 52 -4.93 21.68 8.40
C HIS A 52 -3.60 21.16 7.84
N ALA A 53 -2.50 21.87 8.11
CA ALA A 53 -1.16 21.43 7.74
C ALA A 53 -0.78 20.11 8.45
N PHE A 54 -1.12 19.96 9.74
CA PHE A 54 -0.88 18.73 10.48
C PHE A 54 -1.71 17.56 9.93
N LEU A 55 -2.99 17.78 9.59
CA LEU A 55 -3.80 16.76 8.91
C LEU A 55 -3.22 16.37 7.54
N CYS A 56 -2.78 17.36 6.74
CA CYS A 56 -2.17 17.10 5.45
C CYS A 56 -0.87 16.28 5.59
N ALA A 57 0.03 16.69 6.49
CA ALA A 57 1.27 15.97 6.75
C ALA A 57 1.01 14.57 7.31
N GLY A 58 0.06 14.43 8.24
CA GLY A 58 -0.32 13.15 8.85
C GLY A 58 -0.91 12.17 7.85
N LEU A 59 -1.83 12.62 6.98
CA LEU A 59 -2.43 11.78 5.94
C LEU A 59 -1.40 11.34 4.89
N ASN A 60 -0.49 12.24 4.50
CA ASN A 60 0.61 11.91 3.59
C ASN A 60 1.61 10.93 4.21
N ALA A 61 1.97 11.11 5.48
CA ALA A 61 2.83 10.18 6.21
C ALA A 61 2.17 8.80 6.35
N LEU A 62 0.86 8.75 6.61
CA LEU A 62 0.10 7.50 6.66
C LEU A 62 0.09 6.79 5.30
N ALA A 63 -0.11 7.52 4.20
CA ALA A 63 -0.04 6.98 2.85
C ALA A 63 1.34 6.37 2.55
N ILE A 64 2.42 7.07 2.87
CA ILE A 64 3.79 6.55 2.73
C ILE A 64 4.00 5.30 3.60
N GLY A 65 3.48 5.29 4.83
CA GLY A 65 3.53 4.12 5.71
C GLY A 65 2.83 2.90 5.11
N ILE A 66 1.64 3.09 4.54
CA ILE A 66 0.90 2.02 3.85
C ILE A 66 1.68 1.51 2.65
N TYR A 67 2.26 2.41 1.86
CA TYR A 67 3.10 2.06 0.71
C TYR A 67 4.30 1.19 1.11
N VAL A 68 5.07 1.61 2.12
CA VAL A 68 6.25 0.85 2.59
C VAL A 68 5.86 -0.52 3.13
N VAL A 69 4.75 -0.61 3.88
CA VAL A 69 4.25 -1.90 4.38
C VAL A 69 3.79 -2.80 3.22
N ALA A 70 3.13 -2.23 2.21
CA ALA A 70 2.69 -2.94 1.02
C ALA A 70 3.88 -3.46 0.19
N GLU A 71 4.92 -2.66 0.01
CA GLU A 71 6.17 -3.10 -0.65
C GLU A 71 6.85 -4.24 0.11
N LYS A 72 7.02 -4.11 1.43
CA LYS A 72 7.61 -5.19 2.25
C LYS A 72 6.80 -6.49 2.18
N ARG A 73 5.48 -6.41 2.07
CA ARG A 73 4.60 -7.58 1.87
C ARG A 73 4.80 -8.19 0.48
N LYS A 74 4.92 -7.37 -0.56
CA LYS A 74 5.18 -7.80 -1.94
C LYS A 74 6.53 -8.51 -2.07
N GLU A 75 7.59 -7.98 -1.44
CA GLU A 75 8.92 -8.61 -1.39
C GLU A 75 8.87 -9.99 -0.72
N LYS A 76 8.21 -10.11 0.44
CA LYS A 76 8.08 -11.39 1.14
C LYS A 76 7.36 -12.45 0.30
N ILE A 77 6.31 -12.06 -0.41
CA ILE A 77 5.58 -12.97 -1.32
C ILE A 77 6.47 -13.39 -2.50
N SER A 78 7.25 -12.47 -3.06
CA SER A 78 8.21 -12.76 -4.14
C SER A 78 9.30 -13.74 -3.70
N ILE A 79 9.90 -13.53 -2.52
CA ILE A 79 10.95 -14.41 -1.95
C ILE A 79 10.40 -15.80 -1.64
N LEU A 80 9.23 -15.91 -1.02
CA LEU A 80 8.56 -17.19 -0.76
C LEU A 80 8.29 -17.96 -2.05
N ARG A 81 7.88 -17.27 -3.11
CA ARG A 81 7.66 -17.89 -4.43
C ARG A 81 8.98 -18.36 -5.07
N GLY A 82 10.07 -17.61 -4.89
CA GLY A 82 11.42 -18.00 -5.30
C GLY A 82 11.95 -19.24 -4.55
N LEU A 83 11.77 -19.28 -3.23
CA LEU A 83 12.14 -20.42 -2.39
C LEU A 83 11.30 -21.66 -2.70
N MET A 84 9.99 -21.51 -2.96
CA MET A 84 9.15 -22.64 -3.39
C MET A 84 9.55 -23.17 -4.77
N ARG A 85 9.97 -22.31 -5.71
CA ARG A 85 10.58 -22.77 -6.98
C ARG A 85 11.88 -23.51 -6.73
N CYS A 86 12.77 -22.97 -5.89
CA CYS A 86 14.08 -23.58 -5.62
C CYS A 86 13.94 -24.93 -4.89
N GLY A 87 13.02 -25.03 -3.93
CA GLY A 87 12.70 -26.29 -3.24
C GLY A 87 12.06 -27.35 -4.15
N SER A 88 11.41 -26.95 -5.23
CA SER A 88 10.89 -27.89 -6.25
C SER A 88 11.99 -28.46 -7.16
N TYR A 89 13.14 -27.78 -7.29
CA TYR A 89 14.33 -28.30 -8.01
C TYR A 89 15.21 -29.20 -7.14
N GLY A 90 15.04 -29.19 -5.81
CA GLY A 90 15.81 -30.00 -4.87
C GLY A 90 15.23 -31.39 -4.55
N LYS A 91 14.14 -31.81 -5.22
CA LYS A 91 13.47 -33.10 -5.01
C LYS A 91 13.59 -34.05 -6.22
N GLY A 92 14.66 -33.87 -6.99
CA GLY A 92 15.00 -34.64 -8.19
C GLY A 92 16.33 -35.38 -8.07
N TYR A 93 16.65 -35.91 -6.89
CA TYR A 93 17.69 -36.92 -6.66
C TYR A 93 17.20 -37.91 -5.61
#